data_AF-T4VJ23-F1
#
_entry.id   AF-T4VJ23-F1
#
_cell.length_a   1.000
_cell.length_b   1.000
_cell.length_c   1.000
_cell.angle_alpha   90.00
_cell.angle_beta   90.00
_cell.angle_gamma   90.00
#
_symmetry.space_group_name_H-M   'P 1'
#
loop_
_entity.id
_entity.type
_entity.pdbx_description
1 polymer ?
#
loop_
_entity_poly.entity_id
_entity_poly.type
_entity_poly.pdbx_seq_one_letter_code
_entity_poly.pdbx_strand_id
1 'polypeptide(L)' 'MNFFWTKNEFDRWVKENGFENDEDIYCLDINEAMDASYDIFYVG' A
#
# COMPACT_ATOMS: atom_id res chain seq x y z
N MET A 1 6.03 -0.50 -3.70
CA MET A 1 4.63 -0.39 -4.14
C MET A 1 4.26 -1.70 -4.82
N ASN A 2 3.27 -2.41 -4.29
CA ASN A 2 2.78 -3.69 -4.81
C ASN A 2 1.30 -3.56 -5.13
N PHE A 3 0.83 -4.27 -6.16
CA PHE A 3 -0.60 -4.36 -6.48
C PHE A 3 -1.16 -5.68 -5.94
N PHE A 4 -2.28 -5.58 -5.24
CA PHE A 4 -3.03 -6.73 -4.73
C PHE A 4 -4.43 -6.68 -5.32
N TRP A 5 -5.00 -7.83 -5.65
CA TRP A 5 -6.36 -7.88 -6.20
C TRP A 5 -7.41 -7.65 -5.11
N THR A 6 -7.11 -8.09 -3.89
CA THR A 6 -8.00 -7.92 -2.74
C THR A 6 -7.22 -7.55 -1.47
N LYS A 7 -7.91 -6.90 -0.53
CA LYS A 7 -7.34 -6.61 0.81
C LYS A 7 -6.88 -7.88 1.54
N ASN A 8 -7.57 -9.00 1.36
CA ASN A 8 -7.20 -10.28 1.97
C ASN A 8 -5.82 -10.78 1.52
N GLU A 9 -5.46 -10.54 0.26
CA GLU A 9 -4.12 -10.91 -0.26
C GLU A 9 -3.03 -10.03 0.34
N PHE A 10 -3.30 -8.73 0.50
CA PHE A 10 -2.43 -7.80 1.21
C PHE A 10 -2.25 -8.21 2.68
N ASP A 11 -3.34 -8.44 3.41
CA ASP A 11 -3.29 -8.79 4.83
C ASP A 11 -2.50 -10.09 5.06
N ARG A 12 -2.65 -11.09 4.17
CA ARG A 12 -1.84 -12.31 4.20
C ARG A 12 -0.36 -12.01 3.97
N TRP A 13 -0.03 -11.20 2.97
CA TRP A 13 1.35 -10.82 2.67
C TRP A 13 2.01 -10.06 3.84
N VAL A 14 1.29 -9.13 4.48
CA VAL A 14 1.77 -8.40 5.67
C VAL A 14 2.11 -9.36 6.80
N LYS A 15 1.21 -10.32 7.08
CA LYS A 15 1.40 -11.33 8.12
C LYS A 15 2.58 -12.27 7.85
N GLU A 16 2.68 -12.78 6.63
CA GLU A 16 3.76 -13.72 6.24
C GLU A 16 5.15 -13.10 6.32
N ASN A 17 5.25 -11.78 6.17
CA ASN A 17 6.51 -11.05 6.25
C ASN A 17 6.75 -10.37 7.61
N GLY A 18 5.80 -10.47 8.55
CA GLY A 18 5.93 -9.89 9.89
C GLY A 18 5.77 -8.37 9.95
N PHE A 19 5.07 -7.76 8.99
CA PHE A 19 4.85 -6.32 8.89
C PHE A 19 3.57 -5.83 9.59
N GLU A 20 2.93 -6.68 10.40
CA GLU A 20 1.60 -6.42 10.98
C GLU A 20 1.50 -5.12 11.81
N ASN A 21 2.62 -4.62 12.33
CA ASN A 21 2.69 -3.40 13.13
C ASN A 21 3.59 -2.31 12.48
N ASP A 22 3.90 -2.44 11.19
CA ASP A 22 4.73 -1.47 10.48
C ASP A 22 3.84 -0.35 9.94
N GLU A 23 3.97 0.85 10.52
CA GLU A 23 3.18 2.03 10.14
C GLU A 23 3.49 2.52 8.71
N ASP A 24 4.67 2.16 8.16
CA ASP A 24 5.07 2.48 6.80
C ASP A 24 4.50 1.49 5.76
N ILE A 25 3.85 0.40 6.21
CA ILE A 25 3.23 -0.61 5.35
C ILE A 25 1.70 -0.47 5.42
N TYR A 26 1.12 0.18 4.42
CA TYR A 26 -0.32 0.40 4.34
C TYR A 26 -0.88 0.04 2.95
N CYS A 27 -2.19 -0.23 2.91
CA CYS A 27 -2.93 -0.55 1.69
C CYS A 27 -3.85 0.62 1.35
N LEU A 28 -3.62 1.22 0.19
CA LEU A 28 -4.48 2.24 -0.40
C LEU A 28 -5.40 1.61 -1.44
N ASP A 29 -6.56 2.21 -1.68
CA ASP A 29 -7.31 1.92 -2.89
C ASP A 29 -6.64 2.54 -4.14
N ILE A 30 -7.18 2.26 -5.33
CA ILE A 30 -6.55 2.69 -6.58
C ILE A 30 -6.55 4.22 -6.77
N ASN A 31 -7.56 4.92 -6.26
CA ASN A 31 -7.64 6.38 -6.36
C ASN A 31 -6.66 7.01 -5.37
N GLU A 32 -6.65 6.52 -4.13
CA GLU A 32 -5.70 6.96 -3.10
C GLU A 32 -4.24 6.70 -3.52
N ALA A 33 -3.97 5.54 -4.14
CA ALA A 33 -2.64 5.22 -4.65
C ALA A 33 -2.22 6.15 -5.80
N MET A 34 -3.17 6.53 -6.67
CA MET A 34 -2.92 7.52 -7.71
C MET A 34 -2.61 8.89 -7.12
N ASP A 35 -3.41 9.36 -6.18
CA ASP A 35 -3.21 10.67 -5.53
C ASP A 35 -1.86 10.71 -4.80
N ALA A 36 -1.56 9.67 -4.00
CA ALA A 36 -0.27 9.55 -3.34
C ALA A 36 0.90 9.50 -4.34
N SER A 37 0.71 8.91 -5.52
CA SER A 37 1.75 8.91 -6.56
C SER A 37 2.00 10.30 -7.14
N TYR A 38 0.97 11.13 -7.30
CA TYR A 38 1.14 12.52 -7.70
C TYR A 38 1.89 13.31 -6.64
N ASP A 39 1.58 13.13 -5.36
CA ASP A 39 2.31 13.82 -4.28
C ASP A 39 3.79 13.38 -4.20
N ILE A 40 4.08 12.11 -4.45
CA ILE A 40 5.47 11.61 -4.40
C ILE A 40 6.29 12.06 -5.60
N PHE A 41 5.72 12.05 -6.80
CA PHE A 41 6.46 12.24 -8.05
C PHE A 41 6.30 13.63 -8.68
N TYR A 42 5.25 14.37 -8.34
CA TYR A 42 4.85 15.59 -9.03
C TYR A 42 4.84 16.85 -8.15
N VAL A 43 5.25 16.77 -6.87
CA VAL A 43 5.48 17.97 -6.06
C VAL A 43 6.69 18.73 -6.60
N GLY A 44 6.38 19.81 -7.31
CA GLY A 44 7.25 20.93 -7.65
C GLY A 44 6.82 22.20 -6.89
#